data_AF-A0A0F9G8A1-F1
#
_entry.id   AF-A0A0F9G8A1-F1
#
_cell.length_a   1.000
_cell.length_b   1.000
_cell.length_c   1.000
_cell.angle_alpha   90.00
_cell.angle_beta   90.00
_cell.angle_gamma   90.00
#
_symmetry.space_group_name_H-M   'P 1'
#
loop_
_entity.id
_entity.type
_entity.pdbx_description
1 polymer ?
#
loop_
_entity_poly.entity_id
_entity_poly.type
_entity_poly.pdbx_seq_one_letter_code
_entity_poly.pdbx_strand_id
1 'polypeptide(L)' 'MTFTDLLKRAGISKAELARKLGMNPRSISAWGEDAPRYAVAYLELLIEFNRYAP' A
#
# COMPACT_ATOMS: atom_id res chain seq x y z
N MET A 1 -7.66 -10.87 -2.69
CA MET A 1 -7.23 -9.56 -3.22
C MET A 1 -5.77 -9.41 -2.87
N THR A 2 -4.89 -9.21 -3.85
CA THR A 2 -3.45 -9.27 -3.56
C THR A 2 -2.88 -7.92 -3.12
N PHE A 3 -1.67 -7.91 -2.57
CA PHE A 3 -0.95 -6.68 -2.24
C PHE A 3 -0.80 -5.76 -3.46
N THR A 4 -0.50 -6.34 -4.62
CA THR A 4 -0.39 -5.60 -5.89
C THR A 4 -1.72 -4.96 -6.31
N ASP A 5 -2.85 -5.65 -6.10
CA ASP A 5 -4.19 -5.10 -6.37
C ASP A 5 -4.54 -3.92 -5.46
N LEU A 6 -4.16 -4.01 -4.18
CA LEU A 6 -4.39 -2.95 -3.20
C LEU A 6 -3.62 -1.68 -3.58
N LEU A 7 -2.35 -1.81 -3.98
CA LEU A 7 -1.54 -0.67 -4.47
C LEU A 7 -2.19 0.01 -5.68
N LYS A 8 -2.64 -0.78 -6.65
CA LYS A 8 -3.32 -0.26 -7.85
C LYS A 8 -4.58 0.51 -7.51
N ARG A 9 -5.43 -0.03 -6.63
CA ARG A 9 -6.67 0.65 -6.20
C ARG A 9 -6.41 1.87 -5.33
N ALA A 10 -5.37 1.83 -4.51
CA ALA A 10 -4.94 2.97 -3.70
C ALA A 10 -4.30 4.08 -4.56
N GLY A 11 -3.94 3.78 -5.81
CA GLY A 11 -3.32 4.74 -6.72
C GLY A 11 -1.88 5.09 -6.33
N ILE A 12 -1.16 4.20 -5.63
CA ILE A 12 0.21 4.44 -5.19
C ILE A 12 1.17 3.32 -5.58
N SER A 13 2.42 3.67 -5.80
CA SER A 13 3.53 2.76 -6.04
C SER A 13 4.08 2.16 -4.74
N LYS A 14 4.85 1.06 -4.85
CA LYS A 14 5.61 0.50 -3.72
C LYS A 14 6.58 1.53 -3.11
N ALA A 15 7.15 2.42 -3.93
CA ALA A 15 8.07 3.46 -3.48
C ALA A 15 7.36 4.58 -2.69
N GLU A 16 6.13 4.93 -3.05
CA GLU A 16 5.31 5.88 -2.29
C GLU A 16 4.81 5.27 -1.00
N LEU A 17 4.39 3.99 -1.03
CA LEU A 17 4.03 3.27 0.19
C LEU A 17 5.21 3.21 1.16
N ALA A 18 6.42 2.96 0.66
CA ALA A 18 7.63 2.93 1.47
C ALA A 18 7.87 4.28 2.17
N ARG A 19 7.74 5.39 1.42
CA ARG A 19 7.85 6.74 2.00
C ARG A 19 6.78 6.99 3.06
N LYS A 20 5.51 6.62 2.79
CA LYS A 20 4.38 6.82 3.71
C LYS A 20 4.50 6.01 5.00
N LEU A 21 5.08 4.81 4.93
CA LEU A 21 5.30 3.94 6.10
C LEU A 21 6.66 4.15 6.79
N GLY A 22 7.51 5.04 6.26
CA GLY A 22 8.87 5.23 6.79
C GLY A 22 9.77 4.00 6.59
N MET A 23 9.53 3.21 5.55
CA MET A 23 10.23 1.95 5.28
C MET A 23 11.17 2.05 4.08
N ASN A 24 12.13 1.14 4.00
CA ASN A 24 12.97 1.00 2.81
C ASN A 24 12.15 0.37 1.65
N PRO A 25 12.18 0.93 0.42
CA PRO A 25 11.51 0.34 -0.74
C PRO A 25 11.90 -1.13 -1.01
N ARG A 26 13.13 -1.54 -0.71
CA ARG A 26 13.56 -2.95 -0.86
C ARG A 26 12.77 -3.89 0.07
N SER A 27 12.46 -3.44 1.29
CA SER A 27 11.65 -4.23 2.24
C SER A 27 10.24 -4.45 1.70
N ILE A 28 9.64 -3.43 1.08
CA ILE A 28 8.32 -3.54 0.46
C ILE A 28 8.34 -4.45 -0.76
N SER A 29 9.40 -4.38 -1.58
CA SER A 29 9.55 -5.28 -2.73
C SER A 29 9.67 -6.76 -2.31
N ALA A 30 10.28 -7.04 -1.16
CA ALA A 30 10.47 -8.39 -0.65
C ALA A 30 9.18 -9.08 -0.19
N TRP A 31 8.09 -8.33 0.05
CA TRP A 31 6.79 -8.91 0.44
C TRP A 31 6.13 -9.75 -0.66
N GLY A 32 6.50 -9.54 -1.93
CA GLY A 32 5.85 -10.24 -3.04
C GLY A 32 4.35 -9.94 -3.08
N GLU A 33 3.52 -10.98 -2.96
CA GLU A 33 2.05 -10.88 -2.94
C GLU A 33 1.45 -10.90 -1.52
N ASP A 34 2.26 -11.20 -0.49
CA ASP A 34 1.82 -11.30 0.91
C ASP A 34 2.49 -10.21 1.76
N ALA A 35 1.78 -9.08 1.90
CA ALA A 35 2.25 -7.94 2.67
C ALA A 35 1.82 -8.04 4.15
N PRO A 36 2.61 -7.46 5.08
CA PRO A 36 2.22 -7.37 6.48
C PRO A 36 0.83 -6.75 6.66
N ARG A 37 0.07 -7.26 7.63
CA ARG A 37 -1.31 -6.81 7.90
C ARG A 37 -1.45 -5.30 8.09
N TYR A 38 -0.46 -4.64 8.70
CA TYR A 38 -0.49 -3.18 8.88
C TYR A 38 -0.40 -2.42 7.54
N ALA A 39 0.35 -2.95 6.56
CA ALA A 39 0.47 -2.34 5.24
C ALA A 39 -0.82 -2.54 4.43
N VAL A 40 -1.45 -3.71 4.57
CA VAL A 40 -2.78 -3.98 4.01
C VAL A 40 -3.82 -3.01 4.59
N ALA A 41 -3.89 -2.90 5.92
CA ALA A 41 -4.83 -2.01 6.59
C ALA A 41 -4.63 -0.53 6.19
N TYR A 42 -3.38 -0.09 6.05
CA TYR A 42 -3.06 1.25 5.56
C TYR A 42 -3.60 1.48 4.14
N LEU A 43 -3.40 0.52 3.22
CA LEU A 43 -3.88 0.63 1.85
C LEU A 43 -5.40 0.63 1.76
N GLU A 44 -6.08 -0.20 2.56
CA GLU A 44 -7.54 -0.22 2.65
C GLU A 44 -8.09 1.12 3.12
N LEU A 45 -7.49 1.70 4.16
CA LEU A 45 -7.87 3.02 4.66
C LEU A 45 -7.62 4.11 3.61
N LEU A 46 -6.48 4.06 2.91
CA LEU A 46 -6.16 5.03 1.86
C LEU A 46 -7.13 4.94 0.67
N ILE A 47 -7.52 3.73 0.27
CA ILE A 47 -8.54 3.52 -0.77
C ILE A 47 -9.85 4.18 -0.36
N GLU A 48 -10.29 3.97 0.89
CA GLU A 48 -11.55 4.53 1.36
C GLU A 48 -11.47 6.06 1.47
N PHE A 49 -10.36 6.58 2.00
CA PHE A 49 -10.11 8.01 2.06
C PHE A 49 -10.17 8.66 0.67
N ASN A 50 -9.52 8.06 -0.34
CA ASN A 50 -9.52 8.56 -1.71
C ASN A 50 -10.92 8.57 -2.37
N ARG A 51 -11.87 7.75 -1.89
CA ARG A 51 -13.26 7.81 -2.39
C ARG A 51 -14.04 9.00 -1.88
N TYR A 52 -13.66 9.52 -0.71
CA TYR A 52 -14.33 10.64 -0.06
C TYR A 52 -13.54 11.96 -0.16
N ALA A 53 -12.34 11.92 -0.72
CA ALA A 53 -11.59 13.12 -1.05
C ALA A 53 -12.29 13.84 -2.22
N PRO A 54 -12.66 15.14 -2.06
CA PRO A 54 -13.33 15.92 -3.09
C PRO A 54 -12.46 16.24 -4.30
#